data_AF-A0A959X2J2-F1
#
_entry.id   AF-A0A959X2J2-F1
#
_cell.length_a   1.000
_cell.length_b   1.000
_cell.length_c   1.000
_cell.angle_alpha   90.00
_cell.angle_beta   90.00
_cell.angle_gamma   90.00
#
_symmetry.space_group_name_H-M   'P 1'
#
loop_
_entity.id
_entity.type
_entity.pdbx_description
1 polymer ?
#
loop_
_entity_poly.entity_id
_entity_poly.type
_entity_poly.pdbx_seq_one_letter_code
_entity_poly.pdbx_strand_id
1 'polypeptide(L)' 'MSTEAPVKIAVTGAAGQICYSLLFRIASGSLLGDRPIELRLLEITPALKALEGVVM' A
#
# COMPACT_ATOMS: atom_id res chain seq x y z
N MET A 1 19.38 8.15 -1.57
CA MET A 1 18.11 7.72 -2.19
C MET A 1 18.45 6.84 -3.37
N SER A 2 17.91 5.62 -3.43
CA SER A 2 18.10 4.72 -4.57
C SER A 2 17.59 5.39 -5.84
N THR A 3 18.39 5.35 -6.91
CA THR A 3 18.05 5.87 -8.25
C THR A 3 17.22 4.88 -9.07
N GLU A 4 16.78 3.76 -8.48
CA GLU A 4 15.93 2.80 -9.16
C GLU A 4 14.49 3.29 -9.30
N ALA A 5 13.84 2.89 -10.40
CA ALA A 5 12.42 3.16 -10.59
C ALA A 5 11.58 2.50 -9.47
N PRO A 6 10.52 3.17 -8.96
CA PRO A 6 9.68 2.61 -7.91
C PRO A 6 9.03 1.29 -8.31
N VAL A 7 9.01 0.32 -7.40
CA VAL A 7 8.29 -0.93 -7.58
C VAL A 7 6.80 -0.69 -7.37
N LYS A 8 5.99 -1.02 -8.38
CA LYS A 8 4.53 -0.89 -8.31
C LYS A 8 3.92 -2.10 -7.62
N ILE A 9 3.18 -1.87 -6.55
CA ILE A 9 2.53 -2.93 -5.76
C ILE A 9 1.04 -2.67 -5.73
N ALA A 10 0.25 -3.61 -6.27
CA ALA A 10 -1.21 -3.58 -6.17
C ALA A 10 -1.66 -4.33 -4.91
N VAL A 11 -2.52 -3.70 -4.11
CA VAL A 11 -3.13 -4.32 -2.91
C VAL A 11 -4.64 -4.28 -3.07
N THR A 12 -5.27 -5.45 -3.12
CA THR A 12 -6.73 -5.59 -3.18
C THR A 12 -7.31 -5.73 -1.77
N GLY A 13 -8.57 -5.34 -1.58
CA GLY A 13 -9.17 -5.31 -0.24
C GLY A 13 -8.42 -4.34 0.69
N ALA A 14 -7.92 -3.24 0.14
CA ALA A 14 -6.99 -2.35 0.83
C ALA A 14 -7.61 -1.65 2.06
N ALA A 15 -8.93 -1.53 2.13
CA ALA A 15 -9.63 -1.02 3.31
C ALA A 15 -9.82 -2.08 4.42
N GLY A 16 -9.38 -3.32 4.19
CA GLY A 16 -9.51 -4.43 5.14
C GLY A 16 -8.56 -4.33 6.33
N GLN A 17 -8.93 -5.00 7.43
CA GLN A 17 -8.17 -4.99 8.69
C GLN A 17 -6.74 -5.56 8.55
N ILE A 18 -6.54 -6.53 7.66
CA ILE A 18 -5.20 -7.06 7.35
C ILE A 18 -4.35 -5.96 6.70
N CYS A 19 -4.91 -5.26 5.72
CA CYS A 19 -4.24 -4.22 4.96
C CYS A 19 -3.86 -3.02 5.84
N TYR A 20 -4.69 -2.69 6.83
CA TYR A 20 -4.37 -1.64 7.81
C TYR A 20 -3.01 -1.87 8.50
N SER A 21 -2.66 -3.11 8.84
CA SER A 21 -1.33 -3.42 9.39
C SER A 21 -0.27 -3.68 8.31
N LEU A 22 -0.66 -4.30 7.20
CA LEU A 22 0.25 -4.72 6.14
C LEU A 22 0.89 -3.53 5.40
N LEU A 23 0.11 -2.50 5.08
CA LEU A 23 0.57 -1.39 4.24
C LEU A 23 1.73 -0.63 4.88
N PHE A 24 1.70 -0.42 6.20
CA PHE A 24 2.83 0.19 6.92
C PHE A 24 4.10 -0.66 6.88
N ARG A 25 3.97 -2.00 6.91
CA ARG A 25 5.14 -2.90 6.81
C ARG A 25 5.75 -2.88 5.42
N ILE A 26 4.91 -2.78 4.38
CA ILE A 26 5.40 -2.63 3.00
C ILE A 26 6.10 -1.27 2.86
N ALA A 27 5.47 -0.18 3.30
CA ALA A 27 6.02 1.18 3.24
C ALA A 27 7.28 1.37 4.09
N SER A 28 7.44 0.63 5.19
CA SER A 28 8.66 0.65 6.03
C SER A 28 9.82 -0.15 5.44
N GLY A 29 9.67 -0.74 4.26
CA GLY A 29 10.70 -1.57 3.63
C GLY A 29 10.78 -3.00 4.16
N SER A 30 9.82 -3.48 4.98
CA SER A 30 9.85 -4.86 5.48
C SER A 30 9.74 -5.91 4.37
N LEU A 31 9.23 -5.55 3.18
CA LEU A 31 9.09 -6.43 2.03
C LEU A 31 10.26 -6.32 1.04
N LEU A 32 10.69 -5.09 0.71
CA LEU A 32 11.64 -4.81 -0.38
C LEU A 32 12.89 -4.03 0.06
N GLY A 33 13.09 -3.82 1.37
CA GLY A 33 14.13 -2.95 1.90
C GLY A 33 13.92 -1.48 1.53
N ASP A 34 15.02 -0.75 1.31
CA ASP A 34 15.01 0.69 0.99
C ASP A 34 14.63 1.01 -0.47
N ARG A 35 14.12 0.02 -1.22
CA ARG A 35 13.69 0.25 -2.61
C ARG A 35 12.44 1.14 -2.62
N PRO A 36 12.40 2.18 -3.47
CA PRO A 36 11.21 3.02 -3.59
C PRO A 36 10.02 2.19 -4.10
N ILE A 37 8.82 2.50 -3.61
CA ILE A 37 7.58 1.79 -3.97
C ILE A 37 6.46 2.76 -4.36
N GLU A 38 5.53 2.26 -5.15
CA GLU A 38 4.25 2.92 -5.49
C GLU A 38 3.11 1.96 -5.12
N LEU A 39 2.35 2.30 -4.07
CA LEU A 39 1.20 1.51 -3.65
C LEU A 39 -0.04 1.88 -4.47
N ARG A 40 -0.67 0.87 -5.07
CA ARG A 40 -1.93 0.99 -5.80
C ARG A 40 -3.01 0.23 -5.07
N LEU A 41 -3.87 0.97 -4.38
CA LEU A 41 -4.87 0.40 -3.50
C LEU A 41 -6.20 0.20 -4.24
N LEU A 42 -6.74 -1.02 -4.20
CA LEU A 42 -7.98 -1.41 -4.87
C LEU A 42 -9.02 -1.88 -3.85
N GLU A 43 -10.25 -1.36 -4.02
CA GLU A 43 -11.44 -1.79 -3.28
C GLU A 43 -12.69 -1.75 -4.17
N ILE A 44 -13.76 -2.38 -3.67
CA ILE A 44 -15.11 -2.24 -4.18
C ILE A 44 -15.67 -0.83 -3.89
N THR A 45 -16.56 -0.34 -4.75
CA THR A 45 -17.16 0.99 -4.64
C THR A 45 -17.72 1.34 -3.25
N PRO A 46 -18.44 0.44 -2.56
CA PRO A 46 -18.95 0.72 -1.21
C PRO A 46 -17.86 0.97 -0.15
N ALA A 47 -16.64 0.45 -0.37
CA ALA A 47 -15.53 0.55 0.58
C ALA A 47 -14.61 1.74 0.28
N LEU A 48 -14.84 2.53 -0.77
CA LEU A 48 -13.97 3.66 -1.14
C LEU A 48 -13.85 4.71 -0.03
N LYS A 49 -14.93 4.98 0.71
CA LYS A 49 -14.87 5.89 1.87
C LYS A 49 -14.00 5.34 3.01
N ALA A 50 -14.03 4.02 3.23
CA ALA A 50 -13.13 3.39 4.20
C ALA A 50 -11.68 3.41 3.71
N LEU A 51 -11.48 3.25 2.40
CA LEU A 51 -10.16 3.31 1.77
C LEU A 51 -9.48 4.66 1.98
N GLU A 52 -10.23 5.78 1.97
CA GLU A 52 -9.70 7.12 2.29
C GLU A 52 -9.02 7.18 3.66
N GLY A 53 -9.48 6.39 4.64
CA GLY A 53 -8.86 6.30 5.97
C GLY A 53 -7.55 5.49 6.01
N VAL A 54 -7.20 4.83 4.90
CA VAL A 54 -6.01 3.98 4.79
C VAL A 54 -4.95 4.58 3.85
N VAL A 55 -5.33 5.52 2.98
CA VAL A 55 -4.39 6.28 2.15
C VAL A 55 -3.50 7.13 3.06
N MET A 56 -2.18 7.07 2.82
CA MET A 56 -1.13 7.71 3.60
C MET A 56 -0.41 8.80 2.79
#